data_AF-A0A849T801-F1
#
_entry.id   AF-A0A849T801-F1
#
_cell.length_a   1.000
_cell.length_b   1.000
_cell.length_c   1.000
_cell.angle_alpha   90.00
_cell.angle_beta   90.00
_cell.angle_gamma   90.00
#
_symmetry.space_group_name_H-M   'P 1'
#
loop_
_entity.id
_entity.type
_entity.pdbx_description
1 polymer ?
#
loop_
_entity_poly.entity_id
_entity_poly.type
_entity_poly.pdbx_seq_one_letter_code
_entity_poly.pdbx_strand_id
1 'polypeptide(L)' 'MEENQGFSDNSKWMTSAEVAKFLRKSDGAIRVMVHRRQIRAKKFCNRLYFCRKEISRLLVNAKFVGELTR' A
#
# COMPACT_ATOMS: atom_id res chain seq x y z
N MET A 1 -37.07 -3.05 -3.29
CA MET A 1 -36.02 -2.11 -3.72
C MET A 1 -34.86 -2.37 -2.79
N GLU A 2 -33.97 -3.28 -3.17
CA GLU A 2 -32.76 -3.55 -2.39
C GLU A 2 -31.59 -3.17 -3.28
N GLU A 3 -30.80 -2.23 -2.76
CA GLU A 3 -29.90 -1.38 -3.49
C GLU A 3 -28.80 -2.21 -4.13
N ASN A 4 -28.63 -2.04 -5.46
CA ASN A 4 -27.44 -2.47 -6.17
C ASN A 4 -26.23 -1.76 -5.55
N GLN A 5 -25.61 -2.37 -4.54
CA GLN A 5 -24.25 -2.04 -4.17
C GLN A 5 -23.36 -2.54 -5.32
N GLY A 6 -23.27 -1.72 -6.36
CA GLY A 6 -22.18 -1.77 -7.32
C GLY A 6 -20.90 -1.70 -6.50
N PHE A 7 -20.32 -2.86 -6.26
CA PHE A 7 -19.03 -3.06 -5.61
C PHE A 7 -18.02 -2.40 -6.53
N SER A 8 -17.92 -1.08 -6.43
CA SER A 8 -17.00 -0.28 -7.20
C SER A 8 -15.64 -0.87 -6.91
N ASP A 9 -15.08 -1.50 -7.92
CA ASP A 9 -13.71 -1.97 -7.93
C ASP A 9 -12.83 -0.81 -7.50
N ASN A 10 -12.55 -0.76 -6.19
CA ASN A 10 -11.76 0.26 -5.51
C ASN A 10 -10.30 0.07 -5.92
N SER A 11 -10.02 0.16 -7.22
CA SER A 11 -8.71 0.42 -7.81
C SER A 11 -8.37 1.89 -7.57
N LYS A 12 -8.44 2.29 -6.29
CA LYS A 12 -8.03 3.62 -5.86
C LYS A 12 -6.51 3.59 -5.81
N TRP A 13 -5.93 4.18 -6.85
CA TRP A 13 -4.50 4.46 -6.89
C TRP A 13 -4.21 5.55 -5.86
N MET A 14 -3.46 5.18 -4.83
CA MET A 14 -3.07 6.06 -3.74
C MET A 14 -1.72 6.70 -4.05
N THR A 15 -1.54 7.95 -3.63
CA THR A 15 -0.23 8.62 -3.68
C THR A 15 0.67 8.16 -2.55
N SER A 16 1.99 8.35 -2.65
CA SER A 16 2.93 8.01 -1.58
C SER A 16 2.54 8.55 -0.20
N ALA A 17 1.97 9.76 -0.15
CA ALA A 17 1.55 10.40 1.10
C ALA A 17 0.33 9.69 1.72
N GLU A 18 -0.63 9.27 0.90
CA GLU A 18 -1.81 8.53 1.37
C GLU A 18 -1.43 7.14 1.85
N VAL A 19 -0.49 6.48 1.16
CA VAL A 19 0.06 5.18 1.55
C VAL A 19 0.86 5.27 2.85
N ALA A 20 1.65 6.33 3.01
CA ALA A 20 2.39 6.61 4.23
C ALA A 20 1.44 6.71 5.43
N LYS A 21 0.33 7.45 5.29
CA LYS A 21 -0.73 7.52 6.30
C LYS A 21 -1.38 6.15 6.57
N PHE A 22 -1.66 5.39 5.51
CA PHE A 22 -2.29 4.07 5.62
C PHE A 22 -1.42 3.05 6.36
N LEU A 23 -0.12 3.02 6.08
CA LEU A 23 0.85 2.13 6.72
C LEU A 23 1.38 2.67 8.05
N ARG A 24 0.98 3.89 8.45
CA ARG A 24 1.54 4.64 9.59
C ARG A 24 3.08 4.71 9.54
N LYS A 25 3.63 4.99 8.36
CA LYS A 25 5.06 5.14 8.10
C LYS A 25 5.35 6.51 7.47
N SER A 26 6.60 6.96 7.55
CA SER A 26 7.04 8.18 6.86
C SER A 26 7.11 7.96 5.34
N ASP A 27 6.98 9.03 4.56
CA ASP A 27 7.08 8.96 3.09
C ASP A 27 8.45 8.41 2.64
N GLY A 28 9.52 8.78 3.35
CA GLY A 28 10.87 8.27 3.12
C GLY A 28 10.95 6.76 3.31
N ALA A 29 10.26 6.20 4.31
CA ALA A 29 10.20 4.77 4.52
C ALA A 29 9.48 4.06 3.36
N ILE A 30 8.41 4.65 2.82
CA ILE A 30 7.74 4.13 1.63
C ILE A 30 8.67 4.15 0.41
N ARG A 31 9.45 5.22 0.21
CA ARG A 31 10.45 5.29 -0.87
C ARG A 31 11.51 4.20 -0.73
N VAL A 32 12.01 3.96 0.49
CA VAL A 32 12.96 2.88 0.77
C VAL A 32 12.34 1.52 0.49
N MET A 33 11.09 1.28 0.92
CA MET A 33 10.36 0.03 0.65
C MET A 33 10.15 -0.22 -0.85
N VAL A 34 9.85 0.84 -1.62
CA VAL A 34 9.76 0.76 -3.09
C VAL A 34 11.11 0.45 -3.71
N HIS A 35 12.17 1.14 -3.29
CA HIS A 35 13.52 0.91 -3.79
C HIS A 35 13.99 -0.53 -3.51
N ARG A 36 13.67 -1.05 -2.32
CA ARG A 36 13.92 -2.44 -1.91
C ARG A 36 12.98 -3.47 -2.57
N ARG A 37 12.09 -3.03 -3.47
CA ARG A 37 11.10 -3.87 -4.17
C ARG A 37 10.13 -4.63 -3.24
N GLN A 38 9.94 -4.14 -2.01
CA GLN A 38 9.00 -4.71 -1.03
C GLN A 38 7.55 -4.31 -1.33
N ILE A 39 7.35 -3.15 -1.93
CA ILE A 39 6.03 -2.65 -2.35
C ILE A 39 6.07 -2.38 -3.86
N ARG A 40 5.07 -2.87 -4.58
CA ARG A 40 4.91 -2.60 -6.02
C ARG A 40 4.29 -1.22 -6.20
N ALA A 41 5.06 -0.30 -6.76
CA ALA A 41 4.59 1.03 -7.16
C ALA A 41 4.55 1.13 -8.69
N LYS A 42 3.52 1.79 -9.21
CA LYS A 42 3.45 2.18 -10.62
C LYS A 42 4.00 3.60 -10.75
N LYS A 43 5.01 3.78 -11.60
CA LYS A 43 5.57 5.09 -11.92
C LYS A 43 4.73 5.73 -13.03
N PHE A 44 4.19 6.91 -12.77
CA PHE A 44 3.49 7.71 -13.78
C PHE A 44 3.95 9.17 -13.66
N CYS A 45 4.49 9.73 -14.73
CA CYS A 45 4.98 11.13 -14.79
C CYS A 45 5.76 11.58 -13.54
N ASN A 46 6.78 10.80 -13.16
CA ASN A 46 7.64 11.03 -11.99
C ASN A 46 6.94 10.95 -10.61
N ARG A 47 5.70 10.49 -10.56
CA ARG A 47 4.96 10.20 -9.32
C ARG A 47 4.80 8.69 -9.15
N LEU A 48 4.84 8.26 -7.89
CA LEU A 48 4.60 6.87 -7.51
C LEU A 48 3.14 6.73 -7.08
N TYR A 49 2.45 5.80 -7.72
CA TYR A 49 1.10 5.42 -7.41
C TYR A 49 1.07 3.99 -6.91
N PHE A 50 0.23 3.74 -5.92
CA PHE A 50 0.13 2.44 -5.28
C PHE A 50 -1.30 1.94 -5.32
N CYS A 51 -1.47 0.66 -5.58
CA CYS A 51 -2.79 0.05 -5.53
C CYS A 51 -3.14 -0.25 -4.07
N ARG A 52 -4.27 0.28 -3.59
CA ARG A 52 -4.76 0.02 -2.22
C ARG A 52 -4.93 -1.47 -1.93
N LYS A 53 -5.49 -2.24 -2.88
CA LYS A 53 -5.66 -3.70 -2.75
C LYS A 53 -4.33 -4.40 -2.51
N GLU A 54 -3.29 -4.00 -3.24
CA GLU A 54 -1.95 -4.58 -3.10
C GLU A 54 -1.33 -4.25 -1.74
N ILE A 55 -1.45 -3.01 -1.27
CA ILE A 55 -0.94 -2.62 0.06
C ILE A 55 -1.67 -3.39 1.17
N SER A 56 -3.00 -3.51 1.06
CA SER A 56 -3.80 -4.29 1.99
C SER A 56 -3.36 -5.75 2.02
N ARG A 57 -3.12 -6.35 0.84
CA ARG A 57 -2.60 -7.72 0.72
C ARG A 57 -1.20 -7.86 1.32
N LEU A 58 -0.33 -6.89 1.10
CA LEU A 58 1.01 -6.85 1.70
C LEU A 58 0.93 -6.76 3.23
N LEU A 59 -0.02 -6.01 3.79
CA LEU A 59 -0.21 -5.93 5.23
C LEU A 59 -0.70 -7.26 5.83
N VAL A 60 -1.65 -7.93 5.16
CA VAL A 60 -2.14 -9.26 5.58
C VAL A 60 -1.02 -10.31 5.49
N ASN A 61 -0.19 -10.25 4.45
CA ASN A 61 0.90 -11.20 4.23
C ASN A 61 2.19 -10.84 4.98
N ALA A 62 2.29 -9.62 5.53
CA ALA A 62 3.46 -9.21 6.28
C ALA A 62 3.53 -10.06 7.54
N LYS A 63 4.52 -10.95 7.58
CA LYS A 63 4.88 -11.66 8.82
C LYS A 63 5.29 -10.61 9.85
N PHE A 64 4.70 -10.67 11.04
CA PHE A 64 5.21 -9.95 12.20
C PHE A 64 6.64 -10.45 12.46
N VAL A 65 7.65 -9.75 11.92
CA VAL A 65 9.04 -10.01 12.26
C VAL A 65 9.29 -9.33 13.61
N GLY A 66 8.93 -10.04 14.66
CA GLY A 66 8.95 -9.55 16.05
C GLY A 66 9.01 -10.66 17.09
N GLU A 67 9.31 -11.89 16.72
CA GLU A 67 9.88 -12.82 17.69
C GLU A 67 11.33 -12.36 17.92
N LEU A 68 11.51 -11.59 19.00
CA LEU A 68 12.82 -11.37 19.60
C LEU A 68 13.50 -12.73 19.73
N THR A 69 14.50 -12.99 18.89
CA THR A 69 15.54 -13.94 19.24
C THR A 69 16.33 -13.27 20.36
N ARG A 70 15.93 -13.59 21.59
CA ARG A 70 16.75 -13.45 22.79
C ARG A 70 17.32 -14.82 23.14
#